data_AF-A0AAP1RCN9-F1
#
_entry.id   AF-A0AAP1RCN9-F1
#
_cell.length_a   1.000
_cell.length_b   1.000
_cell.length_c   1.000
_cell.angle_alpha   90.00
_cell.angle_beta   90.00
_cell.angle_gamma   90.00
#
_symmetry.space_group_name_H-M   'P 1'
#
loop_
_entity.id
_entity.type
_entity.pdbx_description
1 polymer ?
#
loop_
_entity_poly.entity_id
_entity_poly.type
_entity_poly.pdbx_seq_one_letter_code
_entity_poly.pdbx_strand_id
1 'polypeptide(L)'
;MGGIPVTQLVFHHKHHHLPPASEKVLPVQLYGLSGQRRGDISVIGNPAIDRIRRLGVQLPAKVMDFLSVALAVTAADTFVQRESSEDGWTRQLSLRLPLHEPSRWISLKKELESALHFLSGDIWDFEFCDDGYAPPE
;
A
#
# COMPACT_ATOMS: atom_id res chain seq x y z
N MET A 1 -16.43 25.46 -3.07
CA MET A 1 -16.60 24.02 -2.86
C MET A 1 -15.21 23.46 -2.63
N GLY A 2 -14.81 23.30 -1.37
CA GLY A 2 -13.63 22.50 -1.05
C GLY A 2 -13.94 21.05 -1.45
N GLY A 3 -12.97 20.36 -2.02
CA GLY A 3 -13.07 18.94 -2.27
C GLY A 3 -12.28 18.21 -1.20
N ILE A 4 -12.70 16.99 -0.85
CA ILE A 4 -12.04 16.15 0.14
C ILE A 4 -10.54 16.07 -0.19
N PRO A 5 -9.64 16.39 0.76
CA PRO A 5 -8.21 16.33 0.50
C PRO A 5 -7.78 14.89 0.22
N VAL A 6 -7.09 14.69 -0.90
CA VAL A 6 -6.54 13.39 -1.28
C VAL A 6 -5.24 13.15 -0.53
N THR A 7 -5.16 12.03 0.18
CA THR A 7 -3.90 11.53 0.73
C THR A 7 -3.33 10.48 -0.22
N GLN A 8 -2.13 10.74 -0.73
CA GLN A 8 -1.41 9.79 -1.58
C GLN A 8 -0.47 8.95 -0.72
N LEU A 9 -0.62 7.64 -0.78
CA LEU A 9 0.33 6.69 -0.22
C LEU A 9 1.19 6.12 -1.34
N VAL A 10 2.52 6.21 -1.18
CA VAL A 10 3.46 5.66 -2.16
C VAL A 10 4.21 4.51 -1.51
N PHE A 11 4.04 3.31 -2.06
CA PHE A 11 4.63 2.09 -1.53
C PHE A 11 5.88 1.70 -2.31
N HIS A 12 6.85 1.14 -1.62
CA HIS A 12 7.97 0.47 -2.26
C HIS A 12 8.69 -0.46 -1.27
N HIS A 13 9.24 -1.59 -1.72
CA HIS A 13 9.99 -2.49 -0.84
C HIS A 13 11.43 -2.01 -0.58
N LYS A 14 12.00 -1.27 -1.52
CA LYS A 14 13.25 -0.50 -1.41
C LYS A 14 12.97 0.94 -0.99
N HIS A 15 13.33 1.33 0.24
CA HIS A 15 13.04 2.67 0.77
C HIS A 15 13.69 3.85 0.04
N HIS A 16 14.72 3.61 -0.79
CA HIS A 16 15.38 4.64 -1.60
C HIS A 16 14.59 5.02 -2.86
N HIS A 17 13.60 4.23 -3.26
CA HIS A 17 12.66 4.58 -4.34
C HIS A 17 11.43 5.36 -3.83
N LEU A 18 11.28 5.50 -2.51
CA LEU A 18 10.18 6.25 -1.92
C LEU A 18 10.44 7.77 -2.04
N PRO A 19 9.44 8.58 -2.38
CA PRO A 19 9.56 10.04 -2.38
C PRO A 19 9.71 10.59 -0.95
N PRO A 20 10.20 11.84 -0.76
CA PRO A 20 10.10 12.55 0.52
C PRO A 20 8.64 12.68 0.98
N ALA A 21 8.41 12.57 2.29
CA ALA A 21 7.09 12.85 2.84
C ALA A 21 6.69 14.32 2.66
N SER A 22 5.39 14.53 2.53
CA SER A 22 4.77 15.88 2.56
C SER A 22 3.39 15.78 3.19
N GLU A 23 2.71 16.92 3.38
CA GLU A 23 1.34 16.95 3.92
C GLU A 23 0.36 16.04 3.15
N LYS A 24 0.61 15.80 1.86
CA LYS A 24 -0.28 15.00 0.98
C LYS A 24 0.32 13.65 0.56
N VAL A 25 1.58 13.39 0.90
CA VAL A 25 2.30 12.19 0.44
C VAL A 25 2.85 11.44 1.64
N LEU A 26 2.36 10.22 1.84
CA LEU A 26 2.82 9.29 2.85
C LEU A 26 3.64 8.16 2.19
N PRO A 27 4.98 8.22 2.23
CA PRO A 27 5.83 7.13 1.77
C PRO A 27 5.81 5.95 2.77
N VAL A 28 5.57 4.75 2.25
CA VAL A 28 5.46 3.53 3.07
C VAL A 28 6.39 2.44 2.51
N GLN A 29 7.34 2.00 3.32
CA GLN A 29 8.14 0.83 2.99
C GLN A 29 7.36 -0.45 3.23
N LEU A 30 7.26 -1.29 2.21
CA LEU A 30 6.82 -2.68 2.33
C LEU A 30 7.99 -3.57 2.70
N TYR A 31 7.81 -4.42 3.69
CA TYR A 31 8.77 -5.44 4.11
C TYR A 31 10.09 -4.88 4.68
N GLY A 32 10.64 -5.57 5.69
CA GLY A 32 11.87 -5.15 6.37
C GLY A 32 11.77 -3.81 7.12
N LEU A 33 12.95 -3.30 7.54
CA LEU A 33 13.11 -2.06 8.32
C LEU A 33 14.26 -1.17 7.82
N SER A 34 14.80 -1.42 6.63
CA SER A 34 16.00 -0.72 6.15
C SER A 34 15.83 0.80 6.06
N GLY A 35 14.63 1.28 5.78
CA GLY A 35 14.30 2.70 5.73
C GLY A 35 13.88 3.32 7.06
N GLN A 36 13.85 2.57 8.16
CA GLN A 36 13.42 3.10 9.47
C GLN A 36 14.27 4.30 9.93
N ARG A 37 15.54 4.37 9.50
CA ARG A 37 16.45 5.49 9.82
C ARG A 37 16.16 6.76 9.01
N ARG A 38 15.33 6.70 7.98
CA ARG A 38 15.03 7.84 7.10
C ARG A 38 14.19 8.91 7.82
N GLY A 39 13.41 8.50 8.84
CA GLY A 39 12.69 9.40 9.74
C GLY A 39 11.41 10.03 9.16
N ASP A 40 11.23 9.98 7.84
CA ASP A 40 10.08 10.54 7.11
C ASP A 40 9.24 9.46 6.41
N ILE A 41 9.45 8.17 6.70
CA ILE A 41 8.69 7.07 6.10
C ILE A 41 8.01 6.21 7.17
N SER A 42 6.88 5.61 6.80
CA SER A 42 6.27 4.52 7.56
C SER A 42 6.79 3.16 7.06
N VAL A 43 6.68 2.12 7.87
CA VAL A 43 7.09 0.76 7.53
C VAL A 43 5.95 -0.23 7.85
N ILE A 44 5.75 -1.25 7.01
CA ILE A 44 4.75 -2.30 7.27
C ILE A 44 5.20 -3.66 6.76
N GLY A 45 4.72 -4.73 7.40
CA GLY A 45 4.99 -6.10 6.96
C GLY A 45 6.42 -6.59 7.23
N ASN A 46 7.13 -5.97 8.18
CA ASN A 46 8.53 -6.27 8.50
C ASN A 46 8.87 -7.79 8.56
N PRO A 47 8.21 -8.61 9.41
CA PRO A 47 8.58 -10.02 9.54
C PRO A 47 8.04 -10.90 8.40
N ALA A 48 7.27 -10.36 7.45
CA ALA A 48 6.51 -11.17 6.50
C ALA A 48 7.41 -12.03 5.61
N ILE A 49 8.47 -11.45 5.06
CA ILE A 49 9.39 -12.16 4.15
C ILE A 49 10.12 -13.29 4.87
N ASP A 50 10.64 -13.05 6.06
CA ASP A 50 11.32 -14.09 6.84
C ASP A 50 10.37 -15.21 7.27
N ARG A 51 9.10 -14.88 7.56
CA ARG A 51 8.07 -15.88 7.84
C ARG A 51 7.73 -16.71 6.61
N ILE A 52 7.61 -16.09 5.44
CA ILE A 52 7.35 -16.77 4.17
C ILE A 52 8.50 -17.76 3.88
N ARG A 53 9.76 -17.33 3.95
CA ARG A 53 10.92 -18.21 3.74
C ARG A 53 10.91 -19.43 4.66
N ARG A 54 10.50 -19.26 5.92
CA ARG A 54 10.41 -20.37 6.90
C ARG A 54 9.32 -21.39 6.59
N LEU A 55 8.36 -21.08 5.72
CA LEU A 55 7.37 -22.07 5.27
C LEU A 55 8.00 -23.15 4.39
N GLY A 56 9.14 -22.87 3.74
CA GLY A 56 9.82 -23.83 2.85
C GLY A 56 8.99 -24.21 1.62
N VAL A 57 8.10 -23.33 1.17
CA VAL A 57 7.25 -23.53 -0.01
C VAL A 57 7.42 -22.38 -1.00
N GLN A 58 7.30 -22.70 -2.29
CA GLN A 58 7.33 -21.71 -3.36
C GLN A 58 5.97 -21.00 -3.45
N LEU A 59 5.95 -19.69 -3.23
CA LEU A 59 4.72 -18.90 -3.31
C LEU A 59 4.44 -18.51 -4.77
N PRO A 60 3.20 -18.70 -5.26
CA PRO A 60 2.80 -18.12 -6.52
C PRO A 60 2.90 -16.59 -6.47
N ALA A 61 3.32 -15.95 -7.56
CA ALA A 61 3.41 -14.49 -7.71
C ALA A 61 2.14 -13.76 -7.24
N LYS A 62 0.95 -14.24 -7.66
CA LYS A 62 -0.34 -13.69 -7.24
C LYS A 62 -0.55 -13.66 -5.72
N VAL A 63 0.03 -14.60 -4.97
CA VAL A 63 -0.10 -14.63 -3.50
C VAL A 63 0.78 -13.54 -2.89
N MET A 64 1.99 -13.36 -3.41
CA MET A 64 2.91 -12.31 -2.96
C MET A 64 2.34 -10.90 -3.28
N ASP A 65 1.76 -10.74 -4.46
CA ASP A 65 1.08 -9.49 -4.82
C ASP A 65 -0.12 -9.22 -3.94
N PHE A 66 -0.96 -10.24 -3.69
CA PHE A 66 -2.14 -10.07 -2.83
C PHE A 66 -1.77 -9.67 -1.40
N LEU A 67 -0.68 -10.24 -0.87
CA LEU A 67 -0.12 -9.81 0.41
C LEU A 67 0.29 -8.33 0.36
N SER A 68 0.95 -7.89 -0.71
CA SER A 68 1.35 -6.49 -0.88
C SER A 68 0.14 -5.56 -0.92
N VAL A 69 -0.94 -5.94 -1.63
CA VAL A 69 -2.22 -5.22 -1.64
C VAL A 69 -2.84 -5.16 -0.24
N ALA A 70 -2.89 -6.28 0.48
CA ALA A 70 -3.46 -6.34 1.82
C ALA A 70 -2.68 -5.46 2.81
N LEU A 71 -1.35 -5.46 2.74
CA LEU A 71 -0.51 -4.58 3.55
C LEU A 71 -0.71 -3.11 3.17
N ALA A 72 -0.85 -2.79 1.88
CA ALA A 72 -1.10 -1.42 1.44
C ALA A 72 -2.44 -0.88 1.97
N VAL A 73 -3.51 -1.68 1.91
CA VAL A 73 -4.81 -1.35 2.50
C VAL A 73 -4.69 -1.17 4.01
N THR A 74 -4.01 -2.10 4.69
CA THR A 74 -3.78 -2.01 6.16
C THR A 74 -3.03 -0.74 6.53
N ALA A 75 -1.99 -0.38 5.76
CA ALA A 75 -1.21 0.83 5.98
C ALA A 75 -2.05 2.10 5.77
N ALA A 76 -2.87 2.14 4.72
CA ALA A 76 -3.76 3.27 4.47
C ALA A 76 -4.77 3.45 5.60
N ASP A 77 -5.37 2.36 6.06
CA ASP A 77 -6.33 2.41 7.18
C ASP A 77 -5.68 2.84 8.49
N THR A 78 -4.44 2.40 8.74
CA THR A 78 -3.71 2.68 9.99
C THR A 78 -3.12 4.09 10.03
N PHE A 79 -2.54 4.56 8.93
CA PHE A 79 -1.71 5.77 8.92
C PHE A 79 -2.43 7.03 8.45
N VAL A 80 -3.55 6.91 7.72
CA VAL A 80 -4.35 8.08 7.31
C VAL A 80 -5.49 8.28 8.28
N GLN A 81 -5.41 9.32 9.11
CA GLN A 81 -6.43 9.64 10.10
C GLN A 81 -7.71 10.15 9.45
N ARG A 82 -8.88 9.89 10.05
CA ARG A 82 -10.18 10.38 9.56
C ARG A 82 -10.42 11.85 9.89
N GLU A 83 -9.81 12.34 10.96
CA GLU A 83 -9.95 13.73 11.44
C GLU A 83 -9.51 14.79 10.42
N SER A 84 -8.77 14.38 9.38
CA SER A 84 -8.34 15.24 8.28
C SER A 84 -9.32 15.35 7.12
N SER A 85 -10.49 14.67 7.14
CA SER A 85 -11.48 14.76 6.05
C SER A 85 -12.52 15.87 6.27
N GLU A 86 -13.00 16.48 5.17
CA GLU A 86 -13.93 17.64 5.22
C GLU A 86 -15.28 17.32 5.87
N ASP A 87 -15.73 16.06 5.80
CA ASP A 87 -16.95 15.55 6.45
C ASP A 87 -16.68 14.85 7.79
N GLY A 88 -15.40 14.76 8.20
CA GLY A 88 -14.94 14.02 9.39
C GLY A 88 -15.08 12.50 9.31
N TRP A 89 -15.40 11.93 8.14
CA TRP A 89 -15.64 10.51 7.97
C TRP A 89 -15.00 9.87 6.73
N THR A 90 -15.21 10.42 5.53
CA THR A 90 -14.80 9.82 4.26
C THR A 90 -13.41 10.28 3.83
N ARG A 91 -12.44 9.37 3.80
CA ARG A 91 -11.10 9.65 3.26
C ARG A 91 -11.07 9.43 1.75
N GLN A 92 -10.27 10.22 1.04
CA GLN A 92 -9.90 9.94 -0.34
C GLN A 92 -8.45 9.47 -0.40
N LEU A 93 -8.25 8.19 -0.70
CA LEU A 93 -6.99 7.47 -0.61
C LEU A 93 -6.50 7.11 -2.02
N SER A 94 -5.36 7.63 -2.42
CA SER A 94 -4.69 7.22 -3.67
C SER A 94 -3.44 6.41 -3.33
N LEU A 95 -3.37 5.17 -3.80
CA LEU A 95 -2.32 4.21 -3.44
C LEU A 95 -1.50 3.87 -4.69
N ARG A 96 -0.23 4.29 -4.73
CA ARG A 96 0.72 3.85 -5.75
C ARG A 96 1.49 2.64 -5.25
N LEU A 97 1.26 1.47 -5.85
CA LEU A 97 1.72 0.18 -5.35
C LEU A 97 2.44 -0.65 -6.43
N PRO A 98 3.77 -0.83 -6.30
CA PRO A 98 4.53 -1.81 -7.09
C PRO A 98 4.11 -3.25 -6.78
N LEU A 99 3.82 -4.03 -7.83
CA LEU A 99 3.48 -5.46 -7.77
C LEU A 99 4.40 -6.25 -8.73
N HIS A 100 4.50 -7.56 -8.51
CA HIS A 100 5.30 -8.45 -9.36
C HIS A 100 4.56 -8.79 -10.67
N GLU A 101 3.25 -9.05 -10.62
CA GLU A 101 2.40 -9.27 -11.80
C GLU A 101 1.23 -8.25 -11.86
N PRO A 102 1.50 -6.94 -12.04
CA PRO A 102 0.49 -5.90 -11.89
C PRO A 102 -0.69 -6.03 -12.87
N SER A 103 -0.49 -6.59 -14.07
CA SER A 103 -1.55 -6.72 -15.09
C SER A 103 -2.80 -7.45 -14.57
N ARG A 104 -2.61 -8.48 -13.72
CA ARG A 104 -3.71 -9.20 -13.07
C ARG A 104 -4.53 -8.26 -12.20
N TRP A 105 -3.87 -7.43 -11.40
CA TRP A 105 -4.49 -6.54 -10.44
C TRP A 105 -5.11 -5.31 -11.08
N ILE A 106 -4.52 -4.81 -12.17
CA ILE A 106 -5.10 -3.76 -12.99
C ILE A 106 -6.48 -4.19 -13.52
N SER A 107 -6.62 -5.44 -13.97
CA SER A 107 -7.93 -5.96 -14.43
C SER A 107 -8.98 -6.05 -13.31
N LEU A 108 -8.56 -6.19 -12.05
CA LEU A 108 -9.41 -6.30 -10.86
C LEU A 108 -9.53 -4.99 -10.07
N LYS A 109 -8.86 -3.91 -10.51
CA LYS A 109 -8.76 -2.62 -9.81
C LYS A 109 -10.12 -2.13 -9.33
N LYS A 110 -11.08 -2.04 -10.26
CA LYS A 110 -12.43 -1.52 -9.96
C LYS A 110 -13.20 -2.37 -8.96
N GLU A 111 -13.03 -3.69 -8.99
CA GLU A 111 -13.69 -4.59 -8.04
C GLU A 111 -13.11 -4.43 -6.64
N LEU A 112 -11.78 -4.31 -6.53
CA LEU A 112 -11.10 -4.04 -5.26
C LEU A 112 -11.51 -2.69 -4.67
N GLU A 113 -11.53 -1.64 -5.48
CA GLU A 113 -11.94 -0.29 -5.05
C GLU A 113 -13.39 -0.27 -4.58
N SER A 114 -14.29 -0.92 -5.32
CA SER A 114 -15.71 -1.03 -4.96
C SER A 114 -15.90 -1.80 -3.65
N ALA A 115 -15.21 -2.94 -3.50
CA ALA A 115 -15.28 -3.73 -2.28
C ALA A 115 -14.75 -2.96 -1.06
N LEU A 116 -13.62 -2.28 -1.20
CA LEU A 116 -13.03 -1.48 -0.12
C LEU A 116 -13.89 -0.25 0.21
N HIS A 117 -14.45 0.41 -0.81
CA HIS A 117 -15.42 1.50 -0.60
C HIS A 117 -16.64 1.01 0.19
N PHE A 118 -17.22 -0.11 -0.20
CA PHE A 118 -18.37 -0.69 0.51
C PHE A 118 -18.04 -1.02 1.98
N LEU A 119 -16.85 -1.56 2.24
CA LEU A 119 -16.45 -2.00 3.59
C LEU A 119 -16.04 -0.84 4.51
N SER A 120 -15.55 0.28 3.97
CA SER A 120 -14.96 1.36 4.76
C SER A 120 -15.72 2.69 4.70
N GLY A 121 -16.46 2.92 3.61
CA GLY A 121 -17.00 4.22 3.22
C GLY A 121 -15.99 5.13 2.51
N ASP A 122 -14.69 4.81 2.53
CA ASP A 122 -13.64 5.64 1.93
C ASP A 122 -13.62 5.53 0.39
N ILE A 123 -13.09 6.54 -0.28
CA ILE A 123 -12.85 6.52 -1.73
C ILE A 123 -11.43 5.98 -1.96
N TRP A 124 -11.32 4.87 -2.66
CA TRP A 124 -10.05 4.20 -2.97
C TRP A 124 -9.70 4.36 -4.46
N ASP A 125 -8.47 4.74 -4.73
CA ASP A 125 -7.87 4.72 -6.08
C ASP A 125 -6.51 4.00 -6.03
N PHE A 126 -6.35 2.93 -6.81
CA PHE A 126 -5.09 2.20 -6.92
C PHE A 126 -4.34 2.50 -8.22
N GLU A 127 -3.06 2.83 -8.10
CA GLU A 127 -2.10 2.86 -9.21
C GLU A 127 -1.13 1.68 -9.05
N PHE A 128 -1.47 0.53 -9.65
CA PHE A 128 -0.57 -0.63 -9.69
C PHE A 128 0.53 -0.42 -10.75
N CYS A 129 1.78 -0.66 -10.38
CA CYS A 129 2.95 -0.54 -11.26
C CYS A 129 3.94 -1.70 -11.09
N ASP A 130 4.95 -1.79 -11.94
CA ASP A 130 6.00 -2.83 -11.86
C ASP A 130 7.02 -2.56 -10.72
N ASP A 131 8.02 -3.44 -10.57
CA ASP A 131 9.06 -3.46 -9.49
C ASP A 131 8.49 -3.80 -8.10
N GLY A 132 7.43 -4.62 -8.04
CA GLY A 132 7.01 -5.26 -6.81
C GLY A 132 7.97 -6.36 -6.34
N TYR A 133 7.89 -6.69 -5.05
CA TYR A 133 8.73 -7.73 -4.45
C TYR A 133 8.36 -9.11 -5.01
N ALA A 134 9.30 -9.81 -5.65
CA ALA A 134 9.10 -11.16 -6.15
C ALA A 134 8.96 -12.18 -5.00
N PRO A 135 8.21 -13.29 -5.17
CA PRO A 135 8.15 -14.35 -4.17
C PRO A 135 9.56 -14.76 -3.69
N PRO A 136 9.83 -14.77 -2.38
CA PRO A 136 11.14 -15.18 -1.89
C PRO A 136 11.32 -16.69 -2.07
N GLU A 137 12.53 -17.09 -2.46
CA GLU A 137 12.95 -18.49 -2.58
C GLU A 137 12.99 -19.21 -1.22
#